data_AF-Q5DFD0-F1
#
_entry.id   AF-Q5DFD0-F1
#
_cell.length_a   1.000
_cell.length_b   1.000
_cell.length_c   1.000
_cell.angle_alpha   90.00
_cell.angle_beta   90.00
_cell.angle_gamma   90.00
#
_symmetry.space_group_name_H-M   'P 1'
#
loop_
_entity.id
_entity.type
_entity.pdbx_description
1 polymer ?
#
loop_
_entity_poly.entity_id
_entity_poly.type
_entity_poly.pdbx_seq_one_letter_code
_entity_poly.pdbx_strand_id
1 'polypeptide(L)'
;MAHSNPGLHLILLLNTHKENSSETFKCSLPLRFHISSGPSSSVVITDYALVPQWGGLFYVDASDCMTKSGATHMIAQKMIYVIHSILGFPQIKEMHSNQNTDNQAYHLQSNMDLNGKTTNWELNLWFLRRTIECLTETKRTIASLVNLLQRLPNMIIRDDVAHEVYHSCSNWSLTLDNLKEPSDISKLAESHTGKISFFGAAFLYANNALRSSNGAFFDHSLLGLLYFEDDQKYGIYTPLFVPIGFALFLSTYRTYKIIFCRNNK
;
A
#
# COMPACT_ATOMS: atom_id res chain seq x y z
N MET A 1 -22.59 3.43 3.28
CA MET A 1 -21.58 4.07 2.41
C MET A 1 -21.02 3.02 1.48
N ALA A 2 -21.22 3.19 0.17
CA ALA A 2 -20.77 2.24 -0.83
C ALA A 2 -19.23 2.16 -0.80
N HIS A 3 -18.69 1.00 -0.42
CA HIS A 3 -17.30 0.67 -0.64
C HIS A 3 -17.11 0.58 -2.17
N SER A 4 -16.75 1.69 -2.83
CA SER A 4 -16.09 1.57 -4.11
C SER A 4 -14.73 0.98 -3.82
N ASN A 5 -14.63 -0.36 -3.85
CA ASN A 5 -13.34 -1.00 -3.95
C ASN A 5 -12.63 -0.31 -5.13
N PRO A 6 -11.47 0.33 -4.94
CA PRO A 6 -10.69 0.79 -6.08
C PRO A 6 -10.31 -0.47 -6.85
N GLY A 7 -11.11 -0.79 -7.87
CA GLY A 7 -10.85 -1.90 -8.75
C GLY A 7 -9.59 -1.59 -9.52
N LEU A 8 -8.64 -2.51 -9.55
CA LEU A 8 -7.56 -2.44 -10.51
C LEU A 8 -8.17 -2.63 -11.90
N HIS A 9 -8.43 -1.53 -12.60
CA HIS A 9 -8.94 -1.58 -13.95
C HIS A 9 -7.79 -1.83 -14.92
N LEU A 10 -7.93 -2.85 -15.75
CA LEU A 10 -6.95 -3.23 -16.76
C LEU A 10 -7.56 -2.94 -18.14
N ILE A 11 -7.10 -1.87 -18.80
CA ILE A 11 -7.64 -1.44 -20.10
C ILE A 11 -6.71 -1.90 -21.21
N LEU A 12 -7.18 -2.89 -21.97
CA LEU A 12 -6.48 -3.45 -23.14
C LEU A 12 -6.88 -2.68 -24.40
N LEU A 13 -5.92 -2.04 -25.05
CA LEU A 13 -6.09 -1.50 -26.40
C LEU A 13 -5.44 -2.46 -27.40
N LEU A 14 -6.28 -3.17 -28.14
CA LEU A 14 -5.87 -4.02 -29.25
C LEU A 14 -6.03 -3.24 -30.55
N ASN A 15 -4.93 -3.07 -31.29
CA ASN A 15 -4.98 -2.61 -32.66
C ASN A 15 -5.13 -3.83 -33.57
N THR A 16 -6.33 -4.12 -34.07
CA THR A 16 -6.56 -5.21 -35.02
C THR A 16 -6.60 -4.67 -36.45
N HIS A 17 -6.05 -5.43 -37.40
CA HIS A 17 -6.10 -5.05 -38.80
C HIS A 17 -7.54 -5.05 -39.31
N LYS A 18 -7.93 -3.99 -40.01
CA LYS A 18 -9.19 -3.93 -40.77
C LYS A 18 -8.87 -4.24 -42.23
N GLU A 19 -9.29 -5.40 -42.71
CA GLU A 19 -9.21 -5.72 -44.14
C GLU A 19 -10.02 -4.70 -44.94
N ASN A 20 -9.31 -3.81 -45.63
CA ASN A 20 -9.91 -2.99 -46.68
C ASN A 20 -9.69 -3.74 -48.00
N SER A 21 -10.74 -3.79 -48.82
CA SER A 21 -10.85 -4.50 -50.10
C SER A 21 -9.96 -3.94 -51.24
N SER A 22 -8.82 -3.36 -50.91
CA SER A 22 -7.81 -2.89 -51.88
C SER A 22 -6.42 -3.08 -51.28
N GLU A 23 -5.51 -3.61 -52.09
CA GLU A 23 -4.21 -4.24 -51.75
C GLU A 23 -3.14 -3.31 -51.13
N THR A 24 -3.53 -2.32 -50.32
CA THR A 24 -2.60 -1.52 -49.54
C THR A 24 -2.77 -1.83 -48.06
N PHE A 25 -1.88 -2.66 -47.52
CA PHE A 25 -1.75 -2.87 -46.07
C PHE A 25 -1.37 -1.55 -45.41
N LYS A 26 -2.33 -0.87 -44.77
CA LYS A 26 -2.07 0.37 -44.02
C LYS A 26 -1.87 0.03 -42.55
N CYS A 27 -0.63 -0.21 -42.16
CA CYS A 27 -0.26 -0.38 -40.77
C CYS A 27 -0.42 0.94 -40.03
N SER A 28 -1.31 0.99 -39.04
CA SER A 28 -1.36 2.09 -38.09
C SER A 28 -0.06 2.13 -37.28
N LEU A 29 0.45 3.33 -37.01
CA LEU A 29 1.62 3.52 -36.16
C LEU A 29 1.30 3.01 -34.73
N PRO A 30 2.21 2.29 -34.08
CA PRO A 30 1.97 1.75 -32.75
C PRO A 30 1.82 2.90 -31.73
N LEU A 31 0.81 2.82 -30.87
CA LEU A 31 0.70 3.71 -29.72
C LEU A 31 1.82 3.38 -28.73
N ARG A 32 2.55 4.41 -28.30
CA ARG A 32 3.63 4.30 -27.32
C ARG A 32 3.39 5.30 -26.19
N PHE A 33 3.61 4.87 -24.96
CA PHE A 33 3.52 5.74 -23.80
C PHE A 33 4.90 6.32 -23.49
N HIS A 34 4.93 7.63 -23.26
CA HIS A 34 6.12 8.35 -22.88
C HIS A 34 6.03 8.66 -21.38
N ILE A 35 6.80 7.92 -20.57
CA ILE A 35 6.84 8.11 -19.12
C ILE A 35 8.05 8.99 -18.80
N SER A 36 7.78 10.20 -18.33
CA SER A 36 8.83 11.12 -17.87
C SER A 36 9.18 10.82 -16.41
N SER A 37 10.34 10.25 -16.16
CA SER A 37 10.84 9.92 -14.81
C SER A 37 11.51 11.12 -14.12
N GLY A 38 10.82 12.27 -14.08
CA GLY A 38 11.31 13.49 -13.44
C GLY A 38 12.00 14.51 -14.37
N PRO A 39 12.45 15.66 -13.83
CA PRO A 39 12.81 16.84 -14.62
C PRO A 39 14.15 16.73 -15.38
N SER A 40 14.97 15.71 -15.12
CA SER A 40 16.29 15.50 -15.75
C SER A 40 16.53 14.09 -16.29
N SER A 41 15.50 13.22 -16.32
CA SER A 41 15.65 11.82 -16.76
C SER A 41 15.30 11.64 -18.24
N SER A 42 15.93 10.66 -18.89
CA SER A 42 15.53 10.17 -20.22
C SER A 42 14.08 9.69 -20.23
N VAL A 43 13.31 10.10 -21.23
CA VAL A 43 11.94 9.63 -21.46
C VAL A 43 11.96 8.12 -21.72
N VAL A 44 11.25 7.36 -20.89
CA VAL A 44 11.13 5.91 -21.04
C VAL A 44 9.91 5.63 -21.91
N ILE A 45 10.14 4.98 -23.06
CA ILE A 45 9.09 4.59 -24.01
C ILE A 45 8.62 3.18 -23.65
N THR A 46 7.34 3.02 -23.34
CA THR A 46 6.74 1.75 -22.90
C THR A 46 5.44 1.45 -23.64
N ASP A 47 5.08 0.17 -23.71
CA ASP A 47 3.81 -0.32 -24.27
C ASP A 47 2.66 -0.31 -23.25
N TYR A 48 2.96 0.09 -22.01
CA TYR A 48 2.00 0.21 -20.93
C TYR A 48 2.24 1.49 -20.13
N ALA A 49 1.17 2.01 -19.53
CA ALA A 49 1.20 3.12 -18.59
C ALA A 49 0.40 2.74 -17.35
N LEU A 50 0.96 3.03 -16.18
CA LEU A 50 0.29 2.86 -14.90
C LEU A 50 -0.29 4.20 -14.48
N VAL A 51 -1.61 4.25 -14.27
CA VAL A 51 -2.31 5.43 -13.77
C VAL A 51 -2.71 5.14 -12.32
N PRO A 52 -2.12 5.85 -11.33
CA PRO A 52 -2.51 5.69 -9.93
C PRO A 52 -4.03 5.83 -9.76
N GLN A 53 -4.65 4.94 -8.98
CA GLN A 53 -6.11 4.84 -8.74
C GLN A 53 -6.97 4.32 -9.90
N TRP A 54 -6.51 4.41 -11.15
CA TRP A 54 -7.27 3.98 -12.34
C TRP A 54 -6.75 2.67 -12.96
N GLY A 55 -5.62 2.16 -12.47
CA GLY A 55 -5.06 0.88 -12.89
C GLY A 55 -4.06 1.00 -14.04
N GLY A 56 -4.07 0.03 -14.95
CA GLY A 56 -3.07 -0.11 -16.01
C GLY A 56 -3.68 0.02 -17.40
N LEU A 57 -3.11 0.88 -18.23
CA LEU A 57 -3.38 0.97 -19.66
C LEU A 57 -2.26 0.27 -20.41
N PHE A 58 -2.59 -0.57 -21.39
CA PHE A 58 -1.59 -1.28 -22.18
C PHE A 58 -2.06 -1.40 -23.62
N TYR A 59 -1.12 -1.18 -24.52
CA TYR A 59 -1.32 -1.22 -25.95
C TYR A 59 -0.64 -2.46 -26.50
N VAL A 60 -1.40 -3.26 -27.23
CA VAL A 60 -0.88 -4.42 -27.93
C VAL A 60 -1.08 -4.19 -29.42
N ASP A 61 0.05 -4.06 -30.11
CA ASP A 61 0.07 -3.96 -31.56
C ASP A 61 -0.19 -5.33 -32.20
N ALA A 62 -1.06 -5.40 -33.21
CA ALA A 62 -1.17 -6.61 -34.01
C ALA A 62 0.11 -6.77 -34.82
N SER A 63 0.87 -7.83 -34.49
CA SER A 63 2.03 -8.32 -35.24
C SER A 63 1.73 -8.68 -36.71
N ASP A 64 0.46 -8.63 -37.14
CA ASP A 64 -0.01 -9.08 -38.45
C ASP A 64 0.41 -8.20 -39.63
N CYS A 65 1.03 -7.05 -39.38
CA CYS A 65 1.56 -6.26 -40.48
C CYS A 65 2.78 -6.89 -41.18
N MET A 66 3.52 -7.80 -40.52
CA MET A 66 4.75 -8.36 -41.08
C MET A 66 4.91 -9.89 -40.97
N THR A 67 4.14 -10.60 -40.14
CA THR A 67 4.33 -12.06 -39.96
C THR A 67 3.02 -12.84 -39.80
N LYS A 68 2.70 -13.68 -40.81
CA LYS A 68 1.44 -14.43 -40.95
C LYS A 68 1.24 -15.65 -40.01
N SER A 69 2.08 -15.91 -39.01
CA SER A 69 2.02 -17.23 -38.31
C SER A 69 2.31 -17.25 -36.79
N GLY A 70 2.30 -16.12 -36.08
CA GLY A 70 2.68 -16.11 -34.65
C GLY A 70 1.90 -15.16 -33.74
N ALA A 71 0.83 -14.54 -34.23
CA ALA A 71 0.25 -13.35 -33.61
C ALA A 71 -0.32 -13.56 -32.20
N THR A 72 -1.03 -14.65 -31.95
CA THR A 72 -1.71 -14.88 -30.66
C THR A 72 -0.74 -15.20 -29.53
N HIS A 73 0.34 -15.93 -29.82
CA HIS A 73 1.35 -16.30 -28.83
C HIS A 73 2.14 -15.06 -28.36
N MET A 74 2.57 -14.22 -29.31
CA MET A 74 3.32 -12.99 -29.01
C MET A 74 2.48 -11.97 -28.23
N ILE A 75 1.18 -11.88 -28.54
CA ILE A 75 0.22 -11.04 -27.79
C ILE A 75 0.04 -11.54 -26.36
N ALA A 76 -0.17 -12.86 -26.18
CA ALA A 76 -0.33 -13.47 -24.86
C ALA A 76 0.92 -13.28 -23.99
N GLN A 77 2.11 -13.44 -24.56
CA GLN A 77 3.38 -13.22 -23.86
C GLN A 77 3.57 -11.77 -23.41
N LYS A 78 3.27 -10.80 -24.29
CA LYS A 78 3.30 -9.38 -23.93
C LYS A 78 2.32 -9.06 -22.81
N MET A 79 1.12 -9.65 -22.83
CA MET A 79 0.14 -9.45 -21.77
C MET A 79 0.63 -10.01 -20.43
N ILE A 80 1.19 -11.22 -20.42
CA ILE A 80 1.77 -11.84 -19.21
C ILE A 80 2.90 -10.96 -18.64
N TYR A 81 3.79 -10.45 -19.50
CA TYR A 81 4.88 -9.57 -19.09
C TYR A 81 4.35 -8.29 -18.41
N VAL A 82 3.33 -7.64 -18.99
CA VAL A 82 2.71 -6.46 -18.40
C VAL A 82 2.05 -6.78 -17.07
N ILE A 83 1.31 -7.89 -16.97
CA ILE A 83 0.69 -8.33 -15.71
C ILE A 83 1.75 -8.56 -14.64
N HIS A 84 2.86 -9.22 -14.97
CA HIS A 84 3.99 -9.41 -14.05
C HIS A 84 4.55 -8.06 -13.58
N SER A 85 4.73 -7.10 -14.50
CA SER A 85 5.20 -5.76 -14.15
C SER A 85 4.23 -5.03 -13.22
N ILE A 86 2.91 -5.16 -13.44
CA ILE A 86 1.88 -4.52 -12.60
C ILE A 86 1.85 -5.15 -11.20
N LEU A 87 1.99 -6.47 -11.13
CA LEU A 87 2.07 -7.22 -9.87
C LEU A 87 3.37 -6.95 -9.10
N GLY A 88 4.34 -6.25 -9.69
CA GLY A 88 5.60 -5.90 -9.07
C GLY A 88 6.67 -6.99 -9.17
N PHE A 89 6.49 -7.97 -10.05
CA PHE A 89 7.54 -8.95 -10.33
C PHE A 89 8.76 -8.26 -10.96
N PRO A 90 9.97 -8.69 -10.57
CA PRO A 90 11.21 -8.08 -11.05
C PRO A 90 11.35 -8.31 -12.56
N GLN A 91 11.37 -7.21 -13.32
CA GLN A 91 11.59 -7.24 -14.78
C GLN A 91 13.11 -7.26 -15.05
N ILE A 92 13.77 -8.37 -14.73
CA ILE A 92 15.22 -8.51 -14.95
C ILE A 92 15.44 -8.78 -16.43
N LYS A 93 15.57 -7.70 -17.21
CA LYS A 93 15.84 -7.79 -18.65
C LYS A 93 17.15 -8.52 -18.94
N GLU A 94 18.17 -8.33 -18.10
CA GLU A 94 19.42 -9.09 -18.04
C GLU A 94 20.24 -8.60 -16.83
N MET A 95 20.77 -9.51 -16.00
CA MET A 95 21.77 -9.17 -14.98
C MET A 95 23.09 -9.86 -15.35
N HIS A 96 24.03 -9.11 -15.89
CA HIS A 96 25.39 -9.58 -16.18
C HIS A 96 26.25 -9.46 -14.92
N SER A 97 26.58 -10.60 -14.29
CA SER A 97 27.65 -10.65 -13.29
C SER A 97 28.95 -11.05 -13.98
N ASN A 98 29.79 -10.07 -14.31
CA ASN A 98 31.16 -10.34 -14.77
C ASN A 98 32.02 -10.69 -13.56
N GLN A 99 32.08 -11.96 -13.19
CA GLN A 99 33.21 -12.44 -12.39
C GLN A 99 34.35 -12.76 -13.34
N ASN A 100 35.37 -11.89 -13.33
CA ASN A 100 36.67 -12.15 -13.95
C ASN A 100 37.42 -13.19 -13.11
N THR A 101 36.98 -14.44 -13.13
CA THR A 101 37.73 -15.68 -12.86
C THR A 101 36.70 -16.81 -12.76
N ASP A 102 36.84 -17.81 -13.64
CA ASP A 102 36.11 -19.09 -13.68
C ASP A 102 34.63 -19.07 -14.11
N ASN A 103 34.42 -18.99 -15.43
CA ASN A 103 33.47 -19.71 -16.30
C ASN A 103 32.14 -20.28 -15.74
N GLN A 104 31.41 -19.57 -14.89
CA GLN A 104 29.96 -19.77 -14.74
C GLN A 104 29.24 -18.43 -14.62
N ALA A 105 28.91 -17.84 -15.77
CA ALA A 105 27.93 -16.75 -15.81
C ALA A 105 26.54 -17.36 -15.58
N TYR A 106 25.96 -17.13 -14.40
CA TYR A 106 24.55 -17.43 -14.17
C TYR A 106 23.70 -16.39 -14.90
N HIS A 107 23.18 -16.74 -16.07
CA HIS A 107 22.22 -15.91 -16.78
C HIS A 107 20.86 -15.98 -16.05
N LEU A 108 20.57 -14.97 -15.23
CA LEU A 108 19.22 -14.74 -14.73
C LEU A 108 18.45 -13.96 -15.79
N GLN A 109 17.87 -14.68 -16.75
CA GLN A 109 16.92 -14.10 -17.69
C GLN A 109 15.51 -14.36 -17.14
N SER A 110 14.72 -13.29 -16.95
CA SER A 110 13.27 -13.46 -16.85
C SER A 110 12.79 -13.90 -18.24
N ASN A 111 12.72 -15.22 -18.46
CA ASN A 111 12.39 -15.77 -19.77
C ASN A 111 11.05 -15.20 -20.26
N MET A 112 11.08 -14.52 -21.41
CA MET A 112 9.85 -14.13 -22.14
C MET A 112 8.97 -15.35 -22.50
N ASP A 113 9.54 -16.56 -22.52
CA ASP A 113 8.91 -17.80 -22.97
C ASP A 113 8.33 -18.70 -21.85
N LEU A 114 8.07 -18.17 -20.66
CA LEU A 114 7.62 -19.02 -19.54
C LEU A 114 6.17 -19.56 -19.64
N ASN A 115 5.43 -19.37 -20.74
CA ASN A 115 4.00 -19.71 -20.84
C ASN A 115 3.20 -19.22 -19.61
N GLY A 116 3.59 -18.10 -18.99
CA GLY A 116 2.97 -17.57 -17.77
C GLY A 116 3.34 -18.29 -16.47
N LYS A 117 4.36 -19.15 -16.45
CA LYS A 117 4.84 -19.80 -15.23
C LYS A 117 5.85 -18.91 -14.50
N THR A 118 5.61 -18.61 -13.24
CA THR A 118 6.57 -17.91 -12.37
C THR A 118 7.62 -18.88 -11.85
N THR A 119 8.90 -18.50 -11.94
CA THR A 119 9.98 -19.30 -11.36
C THR A 119 10.06 -19.10 -9.83
N ASN A 120 10.60 -20.09 -9.11
CA ASN A 120 10.68 -20.01 -7.65
C ASN A 120 11.55 -18.83 -7.15
N TRP A 121 12.62 -18.48 -7.87
CA TRP A 121 13.47 -17.35 -7.49
C TRP A 121 12.76 -16.01 -7.71
N GLU A 122 12.02 -15.87 -8.80
CA GLU A 122 11.23 -14.68 -9.13
C GLU A 122 10.15 -14.45 -8.07
N LEU A 123 9.47 -15.52 -7.67
CA LEU A 123 8.49 -15.49 -6.60
C LEU A 123 9.12 -15.17 -5.23
N ASN A 124 10.28 -15.75 -4.91
CA ASN A 124 10.98 -15.44 -3.66
C ASN A 124 11.44 -13.98 -3.59
N LEU A 125 11.94 -13.42 -4.69
CA LEU A 125 12.34 -12.01 -4.76
C LEU A 125 11.11 -11.09 -4.62
N TRP A 126 10.00 -11.47 -5.24
CA TRP A 126 8.73 -10.78 -5.09
C TRP A 126 8.27 -10.75 -3.62
N PHE A 127 8.27 -11.90 -2.94
CA PHE A 127 7.94 -11.98 -1.52
C PHE A 127 8.86 -11.12 -0.66
N LEU A 128 10.17 -11.16 -0.91
CA LEU A 128 11.14 -10.37 -0.16
C LEU A 128 10.89 -8.86 -0.33
N ARG A 129 10.74 -8.41 -1.57
CA ARG A 129 10.44 -7.00 -1.88
C ARG A 129 9.15 -6.57 -1.20
N ARG A 130 8.08 -7.36 -1.35
CA ARG A 130 6.78 -7.04 -0.78
C ARG A 130 6.80 -7.02 0.75
N THR A 131 7.57 -7.91 1.37
CA THR A 131 7.81 -7.93 2.82
C THR A 131 8.45 -6.62 3.28
N ILE A 132 9.48 -6.13 2.58
CA ILE A 132 10.16 -4.87 2.91
C ILE A 132 9.21 -3.68 2.78
N GLU A 133 8.41 -3.64 1.70
CA GLU A 133 7.39 -2.62 1.49
C GLU A 133 6.37 -2.62 2.63
N CYS A 134 5.80 -3.79 2.97
CA CYS A 134 4.86 -3.92 4.08
C CYS A 134 5.47 -3.47 5.40
N LEU A 135 6.68 -3.90 5.76
CA LEU A 135 7.36 -3.48 7.00
C LEU A 135 7.58 -1.96 7.06
N THR A 136 7.94 -1.34 5.94
CA THR A 136 8.19 0.09 5.84
C THR A 136 6.88 0.88 5.99
N GLU A 137 5.82 0.43 5.33
CA GLU A 137 4.49 1.04 5.46
C GLU A 137 3.92 0.86 6.87
N THR A 138 4.01 -0.33 7.47
CA THR A 138 3.59 -0.57 8.86
C THR A 138 4.30 0.39 9.82
N LYS A 139 5.63 0.54 9.68
CA LYS A 139 6.42 1.50 10.48
C LYS A 139 5.91 2.93 10.29
N ARG A 140 5.64 3.34 9.05
CA ARG A 140 5.15 4.69 8.72
C ARG A 140 3.76 4.93 9.32
N THR A 141 2.86 3.97 9.22
CA THR A 141 1.50 4.04 9.77
C THR A 141 1.53 4.13 11.29
N ILE A 142 2.27 3.25 11.98
CA ILE A 142 2.40 3.28 13.45
C ILE A 142 3.05 4.59 13.91
N ALA A 143 4.11 5.05 13.24
CA ALA A 143 4.73 6.34 13.56
C ALA A 143 3.74 7.51 13.40
N SER A 144 2.88 7.46 12.38
CA SER A 144 1.83 8.46 12.17
C SER A 144 0.76 8.39 13.25
N LEU A 145 0.37 7.19 13.69
CA LEU A 145 -0.54 6.97 14.81
C LEU A 145 0.01 7.56 16.11
N VAL A 146 1.29 7.31 16.42
CA VAL A 146 1.95 7.85 17.61
C VAL A 146 2.00 9.38 17.57
N ASN A 147 2.31 9.97 16.42
CA ASN A 147 2.30 11.43 16.24
C ASN A 147 0.88 12.01 16.42
N LEU A 148 -0.15 11.32 15.94
CA LEU A 148 -1.55 11.71 16.15
C LEU A 148 -1.89 11.69 17.65
N LEU A 149 -1.55 10.61 18.35
CA LEU A 149 -1.75 10.48 19.80
C LEU A 149 -1.03 11.56 20.62
N GLN A 150 0.17 11.95 20.22
CA GLN A 150 0.93 13.02 20.89
C GLN A 150 0.27 14.40 20.71
N ARG A 151 -0.38 14.63 19.56
CA ARG A 151 -1.08 15.89 19.28
C ARG A 151 -2.45 15.96 19.98
N LEU A 152 -3.08 14.81 20.20
CA LEU A 152 -4.43 14.70 20.77
C LEU A 152 -4.38 13.87 22.07
N PRO A 153 -3.84 14.42 23.17
CA PRO A 153 -3.46 13.65 24.35
C PRO A 153 -4.62 13.00 25.12
N ASN A 154 -5.87 13.45 24.93
CA ASN A 154 -7.02 12.77 25.53
C ASN A 154 -7.94 12.04 24.53
N MET A 155 -7.40 11.66 23.36
CA MET A 155 -8.07 10.70 22.47
C MET A 155 -8.32 9.36 23.19
N ILE A 156 -9.56 8.87 23.16
CA ILE A 156 -9.94 7.59 23.76
C ILE A 156 -9.59 6.46 22.79
N ILE A 157 -8.68 5.57 23.21
CA ILE A 157 -8.36 4.35 22.47
C ILE A 157 -9.23 3.21 23.02
N ARG A 158 -10.02 2.59 22.16
CA ARG A 158 -10.80 1.39 22.52
C ARG A 158 -9.88 0.16 22.56
N ASP A 159 -10.26 -0.85 23.34
CA ASP A 159 -9.47 -2.07 23.53
C ASP A 159 -9.25 -2.87 22.24
N ASP A 160 -10.20 -2.83 21.30
CA ASP A 160 -10.08 -3.46 19.98
C ASP A 160 -8.98 -2.80 19.14
N VAL A 161 -8.94 -1.47 19.09
CA VAL A 161 -7.91 -0.71 18.39
C VAL A 161 -6.55 -0.93 19.05
N ALA A 162 -6.49 -0.92 20.39
CA ALA A 162 -5.27 -1.24 21.11
C ALA A 162 -4.76 -2.65 20.76
N HIS A 163 -5.66 -3.65 20.73
CA HIS A 163 -5.32 -5.02 20.35
C HIS A 163 -4.76 -5.11 18.93
N GLU A 164 -5.34 -4.40 17.96
CA GLU A 164 -4.83 -4.34 16.59
C GLU A 164 -3.42 -3.72 16.51
N VAL A 165 -3.11 -2.70 17.31
CA VAL A 165 -1.75 -2.14 17.39
C VAL A 165 -0.76 -3.16 17.97
N TYR A 166 -1.13 -3.85 19.07
CA TYR A 166 -0.29 -4.90 19.65
C TYR A 166 -0.07 -6.05 18.67
N HIS A 167 -1.13 -6.48 17.99
CA HIS A 167 -1.07 -7.54 16.98
C HIS A 167 -0.20 -7.12 15.79
N SER A 168 -0.27 -5.86 15.36
CA SER A 168 0.60 -5.32 14.32
C SER A 168 2.08 -5.35 14.72
N CYS A 169 2.41 -4.86 15.91
CA CYS A 169 3.78 -4.87 16.44
C CYS A 169 4.34 -6.28 16.61
N SER A 170 3.53 -7.21 17.13
CA SER A 170 3.90 -8.62 17.31
C SER A 170 4.19 -9.30 15.97
N ASN A 171 3.33 -9.12 14.96
CA ASN A 171 3.58 -9.67 13.63
C ASN A 171 4.78 -9.01 12.93
N TRP A 172 5.02 -7.72 13.18
CA TRP A 172 6.19 -7.01 12.67
C TRP A 172 7.49 -7.58 13.25
N SER A 173 7.55 -7.87 14.57
CA SER A 173 8.71 -8.53 15.17
C SER A 173 8.88 -9.96 14.68
N LEU A 174 7.79 -10.74 14.59
CA LEU A 174 7.83 -12.10 14.04
C LEU A 174 8.38 -12.09 12.61
N THR A 175 7.98 -11.12 11.78
CA THR A 175 8.53 -10.99 10.42
C THR A 175 10.06 -10.82 10.45
N LEU A 176 10.57 -9.96 11.35
CA LEU A 176 12.00 -9.71 11.46
C LEU A 176 12.76 -10.94 11.95
N ASP A 177 12.20 -11.68 12.91
CA ASP A 177 12.79 -12.91 13.42
C ASP A 177 12.84 -13.99 12.33
N ASN A 178 11.75 -14.14 11.57
CA ASN A 178 11.71 -15.02 10.42
C ASN A 178 12.73 -14.61 9.34
N LEU A 179 13.06 -13.32 9.17
CA LEU A 179 14.07 -12.89 8.20
C LEU A 179 15.52 -13.11 8.68
N LYS A 180 15.77 -13.05 10.00
CA LYS A 180 17.10 -13.18 10.60
C LYS A 180 17.58 -14.62 10.68
N GLU A 181 16.70 -15.52 11.12
CA GLU A 181 17.01 -16.93 11.26
C GLU A 181 16.15 -17.73 10.27
N PRO A 182 16.75 -18.21 9.16
CA PRO A 182 16.11 -19.21 8.32
C PRO A 182 16.13 -20.57 9.01
N SER A 183 15.45 -20.70 10.14
CA SER A 183 15.36 -21.94 10.92
C SER A 183 13.92 -22.47 10.95
N ASP A 184 13.75 -23.73 10.57
CA ASP A 184 12.62 -24.63 10.85
C ASP A 184 11.16 -24.17 10.57
N ILE A 185 10.90 -23.22 9.65
CA ILE A 185 9.54 -22.96 9.13
C ILE A 185 9.06 -24.11 8.20
N SER A 186 9.72 -25.26 8.21
CA SER A 186 9.16 -26.49 7.65
C SER A 186 7.98 -27.02 8.47
N LYS A 187 7.81 -26.59 9.73
CA LYS A 187 6.78 -27.12 10.65
C LYS A 187 5.47 -26.34 10.70
N LEU A 188 5.44 -25.05 10.30
CA LEU A 188 4.21 -24.23 10.34
C LEU A 188 3.49 -24.17 8.97
N ALA A 189 4.16 -24.54 7.89
CA ALA A 189 3.67 -24.44 6.51
C ALA A 189 3.02 -25.74 5.98
N GLU A 190 2.60 -26.65 6.85
CA GLU A 190 1.76 -27.81 6.50
C GLU A 190 0.25 -27.51 6.61
N SER A 191 -0.16 -26.23 6.54
CA SER A 191 -1.58 -25.88 6.50
C SER A 191 -2.09 -25.85 5.06
N HIS A 192 -2.72 -26.95 4.64
CA HIS A 192 -3.76 -27.11 3.61
C HIS A 192 -3.59 -26.53 2.17
N THR A 193 -2.53 -25.80 1.81
CA THR A 193 -2.45 -25.14 0.48
C THR A 193 -1.04 -25.06 -0.13
N GLY A 194 -0.25 -26.12 0.06
CA GLY A 194 1.05 -26.27 -0.62
C GLY A 194 2.24 -25.68 0.15
N LYS A 195 3.44 -26.07 -0.28
CA LYS A 195 4.72 -25.73 0.36
C LYS A 195 5.02 -24.24 0.20
N ILE A 196 4.61 -23.42 1.17
CA ILE A 196 4.95 -21.98 1.22
C ILE A 196 6.47 -21.84 1.38
N SER A 197 7.09 -21.00 0.56
CA SER A 197 8.52 -20.71 0.68
C SER A 197 8.80 -19.92 1.96
N PHE A 198 10.03 -20.02 2.46
CA PHE A 198 10.50 -19.27 3.63
C PHE A 198 10.13 -17.76 3.55
N PHE A 199 10.38 -17.13 2.40
CA PHE A 199 10.01 -15.73 2.17
C PHE A 199 8.50 -15.50 2.12
N GLY A 200 7.72 -16.48 1.66
CA GLY A 200 6.26 -16.42 1.68
C GLY A 200 5.69 -16.39 3.10
N ALA A 201 6.28 -17.13 4.04
CA ALA A 201 5.89 -17.09 5.45
C ALA A 201 6.19 -15.71 6.08
N ALA A 202 7.40 -15.17 5.84
CA ALA A 202 7.76 -13.83 6.28
C ALA A 202 6.80 -12.75 5.70
N PHE A 203 6.45 -12.87 4.41
CA PHE A 203 5.49 -11.97 3.78
C PHE A 203 4.11 -12.03 4.44
N LEU A 204 3.64 -13.22 4.83
CA LEU A 204 2.33 -13.38 5.47
C LEU A 204 2.26 -12.62 6.81
N TYR A 205 3.30 -12.74 7.65
CA TYR A 205 3.39 -11.97 8.88
C TYR A 205 3.48 -10.45 8.61
N ALA A 206 4.28 -10.04 7.62
CA ALA A 206 4.42 -8.62 7.26
C ALA A 206 3.11 -8.01 6.78
N ASN A 207 2.36 -8.76 5.95
CA ASN A 207 1.06 -8.36 5.44
C ASN A 207 0.02 -8.27 6.56
N ASN A 208 0.01 -9.22 7.49
CA ASN A 208 -0.85 -9.17 8.67
C ASN A 208 -0.51 -7.96 9.55
N ALA A 209 0.78 -7.66 9.74
CA ALA A 209 1.22 -6.48 10.48
C ALA A 209 0.69 -5.18 9.83
N LEU A 210 0.81 -5.06 8.50
CA LEU A 210 0.32 -3.91 7.74
C LEU A 210 -1.20 -3.78 7.81
N ARG A 211 -1.92 -4.89 7.69
CA ARG A 211 -3.38 -4.93 7.76
C ARG A 211 -3.87 -4.48 9.13
N SER A 212 -3.27 -4.99 10.21
CA SER A 212 -3.61 -4.58 11.57
C SER A 212 -3.23 -3.12 11.87
N SER A 213 -2.07 -2.62 11.40
CA SER A 213 -1.72 -1.21 11.58
C SER A 213 -2.68 -0.27 10.86
N ASN A 214 -3.07 -0.62 9.64
CA ASN A 214 -4.04 0.17 8.87
C ASN A 214 -5.44 0.06 9.49
N GLY A 215 -5.83 -1.13 9.94
CA GLY A 215 -7.09 -1.34 10.65
C GLY A 215 -7.18 -0.48 11.91
N ALA A 216 -6.12 -0.43 12.72
CA ALA A 216 -6.05 0.44 13.89
C ALA A 216 -6.07 1.93 13.52
N PHE A 217 -5.24 2.37 12.58
CA PHE A 217 -5.11 3.79 12.22
C PHE A 217 -6.37 4.38 11.58
N PHE A 218 -7.07 3.59 10.76
CA PHE A 218 -8.29 4.01 10.06
C PHE A 218 -9.58 3.61 10.79
N ASP A 219 -9.50 3.17 12.04
CA ASP A 219 -10.69 2.86 12.81
C ASP A 219 -11.52 4.12 13.10
N HIS A 220 -12.84 4.01 12.93
CA HIS A 220 -13.76 5.14 13.13
C HIS A 220 -13.71 5.70 14.56
N SER A 221 -13.38 4.90 15.59
CA SER A 221 -13.29 5.42 16.97
C SER A 221 -12.20 6.47 17.15
N LEU A 222 -11.09 6.37 16.42
CA LEU A 222 -9.99 7.32 16.53
C LEU A 222 -10.32 8.67 15.87
N LEU A 223 -11.21 8.68 14.87
CA LEU A 223 -11.57 9.87 14.10
C LEU A 223 -12.94 10.45 14.50
N GLY A 224 -13.79 9.67 15.18
CA GLY A 224 -15.24 9.86 15.19
C GLY A 224 -15.88 10.23 16.53
N LEU A 225 -15.15 10.36 17.63
CA LEU A 225 -15.71 10.91 18.87
C LEU A 225 -15.28 12.36 19.02
N LEU A 226 -16.20 13.26 18.64
CA LEU A 226 -16.32 14.68 18.97
C LEU A 226 -15.27 15.20 20.00
N TYR A 227 -14.01 15.29 19.57
CA TYR A 227 -12.92 15.64 20.46
C TYR A 227 -12.75 17.15 20.37
N PHE A 228 -13.45 17.87 21.23
CA PHE A 228 -13.19 19.29 21.40
C PHE A 228 -11.82 19.43 22.07
N GLU A 229 -10.85 20.03 21.37
CA GLU A 229 -9.63 20.52 22.00
C GLU A 229 -10.00 21.35 23.25
N ASP A 230 -9.13 21.40 24.25
CA ASP A 230 -9.42 22.12 25.49
C ASP A 230 -9.87 23.56 25.21
N ASP A 231 -9.29 24.22 24.20
CA ASP A 231 -9.68 25.56 23.75
C ASP A 231 -11.13 25.64 23.22
N GLN A 232 -11.60 24.60 22.52
CA GLN A 232 -12.97 24.51 22.02
C GLN A 232 -13.97 24.21 23.14
N LYS A 233 -13.55 23.49 24.20
CA LYS A 233 -14.38 23.29 25.40
C LYS A 233 -14.67 24.63 26.08
N TYR A 234 -13.68 25.52 26.20
CA TYR A 234 -13.89 26.84 26.80
C TYR A 234 -14.80 27.71 25.94
N GLY A 235 -14.73 27.62 24.60
CA GLY A 235 -15.65 28.30 23.70
C GLY A 235 -17.13 27.93 23.90
N ILE A 236 -17.42 26.67 24.24
CA ILE A 236 -18.79 26.18 24.48
C ILE A 236 -19.24 26.43 25.92
N TYR A 237 -18.37 26.15 26.90
CA TYR A 237 -18.73 26.19 28.32
C TYR A 237 -18.66 27.58 28.94
N THR A 238 -17.77 28.46 28.48
CA THR A 238 -17.60 29.80 29.07
C THR A 238 -18.87 30.66 28.92
N PRO A 239 -19.52 30.78 27.74
CA PRO A 239 -20.75 31.57 27.61
C PRO A 239 -21.91 31.01 28.43
N LEU A 240 -21.97 29.69 28.61
CA LEU A 240 -23.06 29.02 29.32
C LEU A 240 -22.90 29.10 30.85
N PHE A 241 -21.69 28.85 31.35
CA PHE A 241 -21.45 28.69 32.79
C PHE A 241 -20.97 29.96 33.49
N VAL A 242 -20.31 30.89 32.80
CA VAL A 242 -19.84 32.15 33.42
C VAL A 242 -21.00 33.01 33.95
N PRO A 243 -22.13 33.21 33.24
CA PRO A 243 -23.25 34.01 33.76
C PRO A 243 -23.84 33.43 35.05
N ILE A 244 -23.99 32.10 35.09
CA ILE A 244 -24.54 31.36 36.23
C ILE A 244 -23.55 31.38 37.41
N GLY A 245 -22.27 31.14 37.14
CA GLY A 245 -21.21 31.18 38.15
C GLY A 245 -21.03 32.57 38.75
N PHE A 246 -21.11 33.62 37.92
CA PHE A 246 -21.04 35.01 38.37
C PHE A 246 -22.21 35.38 39.30
N ALA A 247 -23.43 34.96 38.96
CA ALA A 247 -24.62 35.21 39.79
C ALA A 247 -24.51 34.55 41.17
N LEU A 248 -24.04 33.29 41.22
CA LEU A 248 -23.81 32.58 42.48
C LEU A 248 -22.73 33.27 43.32
N PHE A 249 -21.59 33.60 42.71
CA PHE A 249 -20.49 34.26 43.40
C PHE A 249 -20.92 35.58 44.06
N LEU A 250 -21.69 36.41 43.35
CA LEU A 250 -22.20 37.67 43.87
C LEU A 250 -23.15 37.47 45.06
N SER A 251 -24.00 36.44 45.00
CA SER A 251 -24.93 36.06 46.07
C SER A 251 -24.18 35.61 47.33
N THR A 252 -23.19 34.73 47.17
CA THR A 252 -22.37 34.23 48.28
C THR A 252 -21.54 35.34 48.91
N TYR A 253 -20.92 36.22 48.12
CA TYR A 253 -20.14 37.35 48.62
C TYR A 253 -20.99 38.30 49.47
N ARG A 254 -22.21 38.63 49.03
CA ARG A 254 -23.13 39.47 49.80
C ARG A 254 -23.49 38.82 51.13
N THR A 255 -23.83 37.54 51.12
CA THR A 255 -24.19 36.78 52.33
C THR A 255 -23.01 36.71 53.30
N TYR A 256 -21.81 36.41 52.81
CA TYR A 256 -20.58 36.39 53.60
C TYR A 256 -20.30 37.74 54.27
N LYS A 257 -20.38 38.83 53.51
CA LYS A 257 -20.18 40.19 54.04
C LYS A 257 -21.17 40.51 55.16
N ILE A 258 -22.45 40.15 55.00
CA ILE A 258 -23.49 40.39 56.00
C ILE A 258 -23.21 39.60 57.28
N ILE A 259 -22.84 38.33 57.16
CA ILE A 259 -22.56 37.47 58.32
C ILE A 259 -21.32 37.95 59.06
N PHE A 260 -20.21 38.22 58.35
CA PHE A 260 -18.94 38.57 58.98
C PHE A 260 -18.92 40.01 59.52
N CYS A 261 -19.59 40.97 58.86
CA CYS A 261 -19.70 42.33 59.38
C CYS A 261 -20.64 42.43 60.59
N ARG A 262 -21.58 41.48 60.77
CA ARG A 262 -22.47 41.47 61.93
C ARG A 262 -21.81 40.92 63.20
N ASN A 263 -20.75 40.13 63.09
CA ASN A 263 -20.01 39.61 64.25
C ASN A 263 -18.95 40.59 64.81
N ASN A 264 -18.64 41.68 64.10
CA ASN A 264 -17.62 42.68 64.49
C ASN A 264 -18.22 44.01 64.99
N LYS A 265 -19.50 44.03 65.37
CA LYS A 265 -20.20 45.17 65.95
C LYS A 265 -20.89 44.73 67.24
#